data_AF-A0A1G0YPZ4-F1
#
_entry.id   AF-A0A1G0YPZ4-F1
#
_cell.length_a   1.000
_cell.length_b   1.000
_cell.length_c   1.000
_cell.angle_alpha   90.00
_cell.angle_beta   90.00
_cell.angle_gamma   90.00
#
_symmetry.space_group_name_H-M   'P 1'
#
loop_
_entity.id
_entity.type
_entity.pdbx_description
1 polymer ?
#
loop_
_entity_poly.entity_id
_entity_poly.type
_entity_poly.pdbx_seq_one_letter_code
_entity_poly.pdbx_strand_id
1 'polypeptide(L)'
;MKTLIAISMMLALLATSGCWNTSNQGGTVSVNEKFNITVPSSCTVKQGEETSITITLNRGAFFKRDVQLDLSAEGISLSPSSILVKASDKPEVKIKITAASNAALGESRVSVKGTPSSGQTALTTFTVKIITP
;
A
#
# COMPACT_ATOMS: atom_id res chain seq x y z
N MET A 1 -10.74 33.64 82.15
CA MET A 1 -9.70 34.65 82.43
C MET A 1 -8.52 34.42 81.49
N LYS A 2 -8.01 35.50 80.87
CA LYS A 2 -6.70 35.65 80.17
C LYS A 2 -6.63 35.09 78.73
N THR A 3 -6.89 35.90 77.68
CA THR A 3 -5.99 36.85 76.93
C THR A 3 -4.98 36.12 76.03
N LEU A 4 -4.59 36.51 74.82
CA LEU A 4 -5.01 37.42 73.73
C LEU A 4 -3.92 37.23 72.64
N ILE A 5 -4.25 37.50 71.36
CA ILE A 5 -3.37 37.94 70.26
C ILE A 5 -2.41 36.90 69.62
N ALA A 6 -2.60 36.64 68.32
CA ALA A 6 -1.70 37.13 67.26
C ALA A 6 -2.25 36.83 65.86
N ILE A 7 -2.53 37.91 65.12
CA ILE A 7 -2.77 37.95 63.68
C ILE A 7 -1.43 37.74 62.98
N SER A 8 -1.36 36.82 62.02
CA SER A 8 -0.40 36.89 60.92
C SER A 8 -1.05 36.33 59.66
N MET A 9 -1.36 37.27 58.77
CA MET A 9 -1.87 37.07 57.44
C MET A 9 -0.67 36.70 56.56
N MET A 10 -0.61 35.48 56.02
CA MET A 10 0.19 35.25 54.83
C MET A 10 -0.42 34.18 53.92
N LEU A 11 -0.74 34.68 52.75
CA LEU A 11 -1.29 34.06 51.57
C LEU A 11 -0.28 33.06 50.98
N ALA A 12 -0.66 31.78 50.80
CA ALA A 12 -0.01 30.89 49.84
C ALA A 12 -0.98 29.78 49.41
N LEU A 13 -1.59 29.97 48.24
CA LEU A 13 -2.32 28.94 47.50
C LEU A 13 -1.31 27.94 46.95
N LEU A 14 -1.23 26.74 47.53
CA LEU A 14 -0.61 25.59 46.89
C LEU A 14 -1.70 24.59 46.53
N ALA A 15 -2.09 24.61 45.26
CA ALA A 15 -3.00 23.66 44.66
C ALA A 15 -2.43 22.24 44.78
N THR A 16 -3.15 21.39 45.49
CA THR A 16 -2.94 19.95 45.49
C THR A 16 -3.40 19.37 44.15
N SER A 17 -2.44 18.99 43.32
CA SER A 17 -2.66 17.95 42.30
C SER A 17 -1.45 17.02 42.42
N GLY A 18 -1.62 15.85 43.01
CA GLY A 18 -2.23 14.74 42.29
C GLY A 18 -1.11 13.91 41.68
N CYS A 19 -0.22 13.37 42.52
CA CYS A 19 0.71 12.33 42.11
C CYS A 19 -0.08 11.01 42.04
N TRP A 20 -0.66 10.74 40.88
CA TRP A 20 -1.02 9.39 40.45
C TRP A 20 -1.20 9.41 38.95
N ASN A 21 -0.27 8.81 38.20
CA ASN A 21 -0.57 8.21 36.90
C ASN A 21 0.48 7.13 36.57
N THR A 22 -0.07 5.97 36.30
CA THR A 22 0.54 4.71 35.88
C THR A 22 1.08 4.76 34.44
N SER A 23 2.11 3.95 34.22
CA SER A 23 2.73 3.37 33.01
C SER A 23 2.19 3.62 31.58
N ASN A 24 3.12 3.39 30.65
CA ASN A 24 3.05 3.21 29.19
C ASN A 24 3.11 4.53 28.41
N GLN A 25 3.97 4.70 27.41
CA GLN A 25 4.19 3.78 26.30
C GLN A 25 5.51 4.13 25.61
N GLY A 26 6.35 3.12 25.36
CA GLY A 26 7.47 3.27 24.44
C GLY A 26 6.96 3.75 23.08
N GLY A 27 7.65 4.73 22.50
CA GLY A 27 7.26 5.35 21.24
C GLY A 27 7.06 4.29 20.16
N THR A 28 5.85 4.22 19.62
CA THR A 28 5.59 3.48 18.39
C THR A 28 6.33 4.19 17.28
N VAL A 29 7.51 3.68 16.90
CA VAL A 29 8.07 3.99 15.58
C VAL A 29 6.99 3.65 14.56
N SER A 30 6.57 4.61 13.74
CA SER A 30 5.72 4.34 12.57
C SER A 30 6.52 3.45 11.61
N VAL A 31 6.45 2.14 11.84
CA VAL A 31 7.06 1.13 11.00
C VAL A 31 6.32 1.18 9.66
N ASN A 32 7.02 1.55 8.58
CA ASN A 32 6.42 1.54 7.25
C ASN A 32 6.27 0.10 6.75
N GLU A 33 5.23 -0.57 7.21
CA GLU A 33 4.84 -1.95 6.89
C GLU A 33 3.87 -2.01 5.70
N LYS A 34 3.86 -1.01 4.83
CA LYS A 34 2.99 -0.95 3.66
C LYS A 34 3.76 -1.28 2.38
N PHE A 35 3.03 -1.66 1.35
CA PHE A 35 3.52 -1.74 -0.02
C PHE A 35 2.52 -1.07 -0.97
N ASN A 36 2.98 -0.74 -2.17
CA ASN A 36 2.12 -0.30 -3.26
C ASN A 36 2.58 -0.92 -4.59
N ILE A 37 1.72 -0.85 -5.60
CA ILE A 37 1.97 -1.41 -6.93
C ILE A 37 2.03 -0.25 -7.92
N THR A 38 3.14 -0.13 -8.64
CA THR A 38 3.26 0.78 -9.78
C THR A 38 3.08 0.01 -11.07
N VAL A 39 2.21 0.53 -11.92
CA VAL A 39 1.94 0.05 -13.28
C VAL A 39 2.17 1.20 -14.26
N PRO A 40 2.44 0.94 -15.54
CA PRO A 40 2.42 1.97 -16.57
C PRO A 40 1.04 2.65 -16.59
N SER A 41 0.97 3.93 -16.93
CA SER A 41 -0.33 4.63 -17.05
C SER A 41 -1.18 4.05 -18.19
N SER A 42 -0.55 3.72 -19.31
CA SER A 42 -1.16 3.01 -20.42
C SER A 42 -0.11 2.27 -21.25
N CYS A 43 -0.56 1.30 -22.04
CA CYS A 43 0.24 0.72 -23.12
C CYS A 43 -0.63 0.45 -24.36
N THR A 44 0.01 0.29 -25.51
CA THR A 44 -0.66 -0.02 -26.78
C THR A 44 -0.23 -1.40 -27.26
N VAL A 45 -1.18 -2.16 -27.79
CA VAL A 45 -0.94 -3.44 -28.46
C VAL A 45 -1.76 -3.49 -29.75
N LYS A 46 -1.19 -4.03 -30.82
CA LYS A 46 -1.90 -4.27 -32.07
C LYS A 46 -2.63 -5.60 -32.01
N GLN A 47 -3.76 -5.72 -32.69
CA GLN A 47 -4.41 -7.01 -32.88
C GLN A 47 -3.44 -8.04 -33.46
N GLY A 48 -3.41 -9.24 -32.90
CA GLY A 48 -2.52 -10.32 -33.32
C GLY A 48 -1.08 -10.19 -32.82
N GLU A 49 -0.75 -9.13 -32.08
CA GLU A 49 0.57 -8.91 -31.50
C GLU A 49 0.60 -9.05 -29.98
N GLU A 50 1.81 -9.05 -29.45
CA GLU A 50 2.10 -9.01 -28.02
C GLU A 50 2.97 -7.81 -27.66
N THR A 51 2.78 -7.30 -26.44
CA THR A 51 3.65 -6.31 -25.83
C THR A 51 4.02 -6.75 -24.41
N SER A 52 5.08 -6.17 -23.86
CA SER A 52 5.51 -6.46 -22.49
C SER A 52 5.49 -5.20 -21.66
N ILE A 53 4.96 -5.32 -20.45
CA ILE A 53 5.02 -4.26 -19.44
C ILE A 53 5.76 -4.74 -18.20
N THR A 54 6.20 -3.78 -17.41
CA THR A 54 6.78 -4.04 -16.08
C THR A 54 5.84 -3.52 -15.01
N ILE A 55 5.52 -4.37 -14.05
CA ILE A 55 4.82 -4.01 -12.82
C ILE A 55 5.86 -3.99 -11.70
N THR A 56 5.88 -2.92 -10.90
CA THR A 56 6.84 -2.77 -9.80
C THR A 56 6.12 -2.81 -8.46
N LEU A 57 6.62 -3.66 -7.57
CA LEU A 57 6.15 -3.80 -6.20
C LEU A 57 7.01 -2.94 -5.26
N ASN A 58 6.51 -1.76 -4.89
CA ASN A 58 7.22 -0.85 -4.00
C ASN A 58 6.97 -1.24 -2.55
N ARG A 59 8.00 -1.71 -1.87
CA ARG A 59 7.93 -2.18 -0.47
C ARG A 59 8.46 -1.11 0.48
N GLY A 60 7.74 -0.85 1.56
CA GLY A 60 8.29 -0.13 2.69
C GLY A 60 9.48 -0.86 3.31
N ALA A 61 10.36 -0.14 4.00
CA ALA A 61 11.61 -0.68 4.54
C ALA A 61 11.41 -1.93 5.42
N PHE A 62 10.28 -2.01 6.11
CA PHE A 62 9.92 -3.08 7.04
C PHE A 62 8.89 -4.07 6.48
N PHE A 63 8.41 -3.85 5.26
CA PHE A 63 7.53 -4.80 4.59
C PHE A 63 8.34 -5.97 4.02
N LYS A 64 8.44 -7.06 4.80
CA LYS A 64 9.19 -8.28 4.44
C LYS A 64 8.28 -9.48 4.18
N ARG A 65 7.17 -9.25 3.48
CA ARG A 65 6.15 -10.27 3.18
C ARG A 65 6.21 -10.66 1.70
N ASP A 66 5.82 -11.90 1.44
CA ASP A 66 5.49 -12.37 0.10
C ASP A 66 4.17 -11.74 -0.35
N VAL A 67 4.05 -11.48 -1.66
CA VAL A 67 2.86 -10.89 -2.25
C VAL A 67 2.42 -11.72 -3.46
N GLN A 68 1.20 -12.23 -3.42
CA GLN A 68 0.54 -12.79 -4.58
C GLN A 68 0.02 -11.65 -5.46
N LEU A 69 0.52 -11.56 -6.70
CA LEU A 69 0.01 -10.64 -7.71
C LEU A 69 -0.95 -11.41 -8.63
N ASP A 70 -2.19 -10.94 -8.69
CA ASP A 70 -3.23 -11.45 -9.58
C ASP A 70 -3.64 -10.36 -10.57
N LEU A 71 -3.68 -10.72 -11.84
CA LEU A 71 -4.02 -9.84 -12.95
C LEU A 71 -5.25 -10.36 -13.68
N SER A 72 -6.14 -9.44 -14.03
CA SER A 72 -7.35 -9.75 -14.79
C SER A 72 -7.66 -8.64 -15.79
N ALA A 73 -8.15 -9.03 -16.97
CA ALA A 73 -8.57 -8.13 -18.02
C ALA A 73 -9.57 -8.85 -18.93
N GLU A 74 -10.39 -8.06 -19.64
CA GLU A 74 -11.31 -8.56 -20.64
C GLU A 74 -10.76 -8.28 -22.05
N GLY A 75 -10.91 -9.24 -22.96
CA GLY A 75 -10.55 -9.07 -24.37
C GLY A 75 -9.05 -9.18 -24.71
N ILE A 76 -8.18 -9.36 -23.73
CA ILE A 76 -6.72 -9.58 -23.90
C ILE A 76 -6.23 -10.71 -22.98
N SER A 77 -5.14 -11.35 -23.38
CA SER A 77 -4.46 -12.38 -22.57
C SER A 77 -3.29 -11.78 -21.79
N LEU A 78 -3.10 -12.23 -20.55
CA LEU A 78 -2.03 -11.79 -19.65
C LEU A 78 -1.20 -13.00 -19.24
N SER A 79 0.12 -12.92 -19.42
CA SER A 79 1.05 -14.00 -19.06
C SER A 79 2.27 -13.47 -18.31
N PRO A 80 2.48 -13.86 -17.03
CA PRO A 80 1.55 -14.61 -16.19
C PRO A 80 0.33 -13.79 -15.77
N SER A 81 -0.80 -14.45 -15.49
CA SER A 81 -1.99 -13.83 -14.88
C SER A 81 -1.98 -13.91 -13.35
N SER A 82 -1.16 -14.77 -12.77
CA SER A 82 -0.98 -14.89 -11.31
C SER A 82 0.46 -15.28 -11.00
N ILE A 83 1.09 -14.59 -10.05
CA ILE A 83 2.49 -14.81 -9.68
C ILE A 83 2.75 -14.46 -8.22
N LEU A 84 3.46 -15.35 -7.52
CA LEU A 84 3.96 -15.09 -6.18
C LEU A 84 5.30 -14.34 -6.27
N VAL A 85 5.37 -13.14 -5.71
CA VAL A 85 6.61 -12.37 -5.57
C VAL A 85 7.08 -12.47 -4.13
N LYS A 86 8.15 -13.24 -3.89
CA LYS A 86 8.68 -13.43 -2.55
C LYS A 86 9.35 -12.15 -2.02
N ALA A 87 9.46 -12.04 -0.71
CA ALA A 87 10.11 -10.90 -0.05
C ALA A 87 11.57 -10.70 -0.49
N SER A 88 12.25 -11.78 -0.88
CA SER A 88 13.63 -11.78 -1.39
C SER A 88 13.75 -11.52 -2.89
N ASP A 89 12.64 -11.53 -3.63
CA ASP A 89 12.67 -11.40 -5.09
C ASP A 89 12.83 -9.94 -5.51
N LYS A 90 13.26 -9.76 -6.76
CA LYS A 90 13.23 -8.45 -7.41
C LYS A 90 11.79 -7.91 -7.41
N PRO A 91 11.60 -6.60 -7.15
CA PRO A 91 10.26 -6.01 -7.09
C PRO A 91 9.60 -5.90 -8.47
N GLU A 92 10.37 -6.03 -9.56
CA GLU A 92 9.84 -5.94 -10.93
C GLU A 92 9.35 -7.29 -11.46
N VAL A 93 8.13 -7.28 -12.00
CA VAL A 93 7.52 -8.41 -12.70
C VAL A 93 7.21 -8.01 -14.12
N LYS A 94 7.70 -8.78 -15.09
CA LYS A 94 7.35 -8.61 -16.50
C LYS A 94 6.07 -9.37 -16.82
N ILE A 95 5.11 -8.68 -17.43
CA ILE A 95 3.85 -9.24 -17.89
C ILE A 95 3.77 -9.08 -19.39
N LYS A 96 3.53 -10.19 -20.08
CA LYS A 96 3.19 -10.19 -21.50
C LYS A 96 1.70 -9.98 -21.66
N ILE A 97 1.33 -9.06 -22.54
CA ILE A 97 -0.03 -8.75 -22.92
C ILE A 97 -0.18 -9.14 -24.39
N THR A 98 -1.16 -9.98 -24.70
CA THR A 98 -1.42 -10.44 -26.07
C THR A 98 -2.85 -10.07 -26.47
N ALA A 99 -3.00 -9.42 -27.62
CA ALA A 99 -4.29 -9.18 -28.24
C ALA A 99 -4.53 -10.20 -29.36
N ALA A 100 -5.68 -10.86 -29.35
CA ALA A 100 -6.07 -11.74 -30.45
C ALA A 100 -6.21 -10.94 -31.76
N SER A 101 -6.08 -11.61 -32.91
CA SER A 101 -6.23 -10.98 -34.23
C SER A 101 -7.63 -10.37 -34.46
N ASN A 102 -8.62 -10.83 -33.72
CA ASN A 102 -10.00 -10.34 -33.72
C ASN A 102 -10.39 -9.63 -32.41
N ALA A 103 -9.43 -9.24 -31.56
CA ALA A 103 -9.71 -8.55 -30.30
C ALA A 103 -10.49 -7.24 -30.55
N ALA A 104 -11.43 -6.87 -29.69
CA ALA A 104 -12.17 -5.63 -29.85
C ALA A 104 -11.21 -4.42 -29.81
N LEU A 105 -11.32 -3.52 -30.78
CA LEU A 105 -10.55 -2.27 -30.80
C LEU A 105 -11.02 -1.36 -29.67
N GLY A 106 -10.10 -0.55 -29.14
CA GLY A 106 -10.41 0.41 -28.07
C GLY A 106 -9.61 0.14 -26.80
N GLU A 107 -10.19 0.50 -25.66
CA GLU A 107 -9.52 0.40 -24.36
C GLU A 107 -9.97 -0.85 -23.60
N SER A 108 -9.00 -1.65 -23.14
CA SER A 108 -9.22 -2.72 -22.17
C SER A 108 -8.60 -2.31 -20.83
N ARG A 109 -9.36 -2.46 -19.75
CA ARG A 109 -8.89 -2.15 -18.40
C ARG A 109 -8.29 -3.41 -17.78
N VAL A 110 -7.03 -3.31 -17.35
CA VAL A 110 -6.36 -4.37 -16.59
C VAL A 110 -6.41 -4.02 -15.11
N SER A 111 -6.84 -4.99 -14.30
CA SER A 111 -6.83 -4.92 -12.84
C SER A 111 -5.66 -5.72 -12.28
N VAL A 112 -4.92 -5.14 -11.35
CA VAL A 112 -3.77 -5.73 -10.69
C VAL A 112 -3.98 -5.69 -9.18
N LYS A 113 -4.12 -6.87 -8.57
CA LYS A 113 -4.33 -7.04 -7.13
C LYS A 113 -3.10 -7.67 -6.51
N GLY A 114 -2.54 -7.04 -5.48
CA GLY A 114 -1.49 -7.60 -4.64
C GLY A 114 -2.06 -8.03 -3.30
N THR A 115 -1.93 -9.31 -2.97
CA THR A 115 -2.36 -9.90 -1.70
C THR A 115 -1.13 -10.34 -0.92
N PRO A 116 -0.76 -9.66 0.18
CA PRO A 116 0.36 -10.09 1.01
C PRO A 116 -0.04 -11.32 1.85
N SER A 117 0.95 -12.08 2.33
CA SER A 117 0.70 -13.18 3.26
C SER A 117 0.01 -12.75 4.56
N SER A 118 0.16 -11.48 4.95
CA SER A 118 -0.60 -10.83 6.01
C SER A 118 -0.62 -9.32 5.80
N GLY A 119 -1.70 -8.65 6.20
CA GLY A 119 -1.84 -7.19 6.11
C GLY A 119 -2.82 -6.76 5.00
N GLN A 120 -2.75 -5.49 4.60
CA GLN A 120 -3.67 -4.90 3.65
C GLN A 120 -3.29 -5.22 2.19
N THR A 121 -4.29 -5.54 1.36
CA THR A 121 -4.11 -5.73 -0.08
C THR A 121 -3.95 -4.40 -0.82
N ALA A 122 -3.18 -4.39 -1.90
CA ALA A 122 -3.13 -3.26 -2.85
C ALA A 122 -3.90 -3.60 -4.12
N LEU A 123 -4.63 -2.63 -4.68
CA LEU A 123 -5.35 -2.76 -5.94
C LEU A 123 -5.03 -1.55 -6.81
N THR A 124 -4.64 -1.80 -8.05
CA THR A 124 -4.41 -0.75 -9.05
C THR A 124 -4.89 -1.23 -10.42
N THR A 125 -5.03 -0.30 -11.35
CA THR A 125 -5.52 -0.57 -12.70
C THR A 125 -4.78 0.27 -13.71
N PHE A 126 -4.61 -0.23 -14.93
CA PHE A 126 -4.12 0.53 -16.06
C PHE A 126 -4.87 0.17 -17.34
N THR A 127 -4.72 1.00 -18.37
CA THR A 127 -5.42 0.83 -19.64
C THR A 127 -4.49 0.27 -20.72
N VAL A 128 -4.99 -0.69 -21.47
CA VAL A 128 -4.37 -1.23 -22.69
C VAL A 128 -5.19 -0.76 -23.88
N LYS A 129 -4.57 -0.01 -24.79
CA LYS A 129 -5.21 0.40 -26.04
C LYS A 129 -4.93 -0.65 -27.12
N ILE A 130 -6.00 -1.25 -27.63
CA ILE A 130 -5.97 -2.21 -28.73
C ILE A 130 -6.21 -1.43 -30.03
N ILE A 131 -5.24 -1.48 -30.93
CA ILE A 131 -5.29 -0.82 -32.23
C ILE A 131 -5.23 -1.83 -33.36
N THR A 132 -5.59 -1.39 -34.57
CA THR A 132 -5.40 -2.17 -35.78
C THR A 132 -3.91 -2.49 -36.00
N PRO A 133 -3.59 -3.60 -36.67
CA PRO A 133 -2.22 -3.94 -37.08
C PRO A 133 -1.50 -2.81 -37.83
#